data_AF-A0A2I0GCS1-F1
#
_entry.id   AF-A0A2I0GCS1-F1
#
_cell.length_a   1.000
_cell.length_b   1.000
_cell.length_c   1.000
_cell.angle_alpha   90.00
_cell.angle_beta   90.00
_cell.angle_gamma   90.00
#
_symmetry.space_group_name_H-M   'P 1'
#
loop_
_entity.id
_entity.type
_entity.pdbx_description
1 polymer ?
#
loop_
_entity_poly.entity_id
_entity_poly.type
_entity_poly.pdbx_seq_one_letter_code
_entity_poly.pdbx_strand_id
1 'polypeptide(L)'
;MGLFENPLADLSFANQLGSQEHRELAKEAVRKSLVLLKNGKSASKPLIPLPKKALKILVAGSHADNLGYQCGGWTITWQGQGGNDITSGTTILGAIKNTVHPSTQVVYNENPDANFVTSNKFSYAVVVVGEPPYAETNGDSTNLTISEPGPSTIENVCGAVRCVVVIVSGRPVVIEPYVSKIDALVAAWLPGTEGQGVADVLFGDYGFTGKLARTWFKSVDQLPMNVGDDHYDPLFPFGFGLTTKGVKKD
;
A
#
# COMPACT_ATOMS: atom_id res chain seq x y z
N MET A 1 15.69 4.72 -34.40
CA MET A 1 16.44 5.12 -33.19
C MET A 1 17.73 5.88 -33.48
N GLY A 2 18.26 5.90 -34.72
CA GLY A 2 19.37 6.81 -35.08
C GLY A 2 20.71 6.52 -34.37
N LEU A 3 20.96 5.25 -34.02
CA LEU A 3 22.10 4.84 -33.19
C LEU A 3 23.45 4.99 -33.91
N PHE A 4 23.46 4.89 -35.24
CA PHE A 4 24.66 5.13 -36.05
C PHE A 4 25.03 6.62 -36.06
N GLU A 5 24.03 7.49 -36.04
CA GLU A 5 24.20 8.95 -36.01
C GLU A 5 24.54 9.45 -34.60
N ASN A 6 23.93 8.86 -33.56
CA ASN A 6 24.10 9.27 -32.17
C ASN A 6 24.51 8.08 -31.28
N PRO A 7 25.75 7.58 -31.40
CA PRO A 7 26.22 6.41 -30.65
C PRO A 7 26.62 6.73 -29.20
N LEU A 8 26.80 8.01 -28.87
CA LEU A 8 27.21 8.48 -27.54
C LEU A 8 26.03 9.08 -26.78
N ALA A 9 26.13 9.06 -25.45
CA ALA A 9 25.13 9.68 -24.58
C ALA A 9 25.11 11.21 -24.75
N ASP A 10 23.91 11.78 -24.73
CA ASP A 10 23.71 13.22 -24.61
C ASP A 10 23.61 13.60 -23.13
N LEU A 11 24.66 14.28 -22.64
CA LEU A 11 24.78 14.66 -21.23
C LEU A 11 23.81 15.78 -20.83
N SER A 12 23.17 16.46 -21.78
CA SER A 12 22.15 17.48 -21.47
C SER A 12 20.92 16.90 -20.77
N PHE A 13 20.68 15.58 -20.88
CA PHE A 13 19.59 14.87 -20.23
C PHE A 13 19.91 14.35 -18.82
N ALA A 14 21.11 14.59 -18.28
CA ALA A 14 21.49 14.07 -16.97
C ALA A 14 20.53 14.53 -15.85
N ASN A 15 19.95 15.72 -15.98
CA ASN A 15 18.96 16.27 -15.04
C ASN A 15 17.56 15.65 -15.13
N GLN A 16 17.29 14.80 -16.13
CA GLN A 16 16.01 14.09 -16.24
C GLN A 16 15.91 12.94 -15.23
N LEU A 17 17.05 12.42 -14.76
CA LEU A 17 17.08 11.35 -13.78
C LEU A 17 16.44 11.80 -12.46
N GLY A 18 15.27 11.25 -12.14
CA GLY A 18 14.55 11.55 -10.91
C GLY A 18 13.97 12.97 -10.83
N SER A 19 13.69 13.60 -11.98
CA SER A 19 13.08 14.94 -12.07
C SER A 19 11.75 15.02 -11.31
N GLN A 20 11.40 16.22 -10.84
CA GLN A 20 10.17 16.42 -10.07
C GLN A 20 8.94 16.09 -10.92
N GLU A 21 8.95 16.41 -12.20
CA GLU A 21 7.85 16.12 -13.14
C GLU A 21 7.60 14.62 -13.25
N HIS A 22 8.66 13.80 -13.31
CA HIS A 22 8.54 12.35 -13.33
C HIS A 22 8.05 11.79 -12.00
N ARG A 23 8.45 12.38 -10.87
CA ARG A 23 7.94 12.03 -9.55
C ARG A 23 6.47 12.38 -9.38
N GLU A 24 6.02 13.52 -9.89
CA GLU A 24 4.61 13.89 -9.88
C GLU A 24 3.77 12.91 -10.72
N LEU A 25 4.29 12.49 -11.88
CA LEU A 25 3.67 11.43 -12.70
C LEU A 25 3.65 10.08 -11.97
N ALA A 26 4.73 9.69 -11.32
CA ALA A 26 4.78 8.45 -10.55
C ALA A 26 3.80 8.49 -9.36
N LYS A 27 3.73 9.61 -8.63
CA LYS A 27 2.73 9.84 -7.58
C LYS A 27 1.30 9.72 -8.10
N GLU A 28 1.04 10.24 -9.31
CA GLU A 28 -0.24 10.05 -10.00
C GLU A 28 -0.53 8.59 -10.32
N ALA A 29 0.45 7.85 -10.82
CA ALA A 29 0.31 6.43 -11.12
C ALA A 29 0.02 5.63 -9.85
N VAL A 30 0.70 5.95 -8.74
CA VAL A 30 0.44 5.37 -7.41
C VAL A 30 -1.02 5.57 -7.05
N ARG A 31 -1.52 6.81 -6.92
CA ARG A 31 -2.91 7.04 -6.48
C ARG A 31 -3.96 6.32 -7.35
N LYS A 32 -3.69 6.17 -8.65
CA LYS A 32 -4.59 5.50 -9.61
C LYS A 32 -4.50 3.97 -9.55
N SER A 33 -3.39 3.40 -9.10
CA SER A 33 -3.22 1.94 -9.02
C SER A 33 -3.90 1.32 -7.79
N LEU A 34 -4.07 2.12 -6.71
CA LEU A 34 -4.59 1.63 -5.43
C LEU A 34 -6.04 1.15 -5.57
N VAL A 35 -6.30 -0.05 -5.07
CA VAL A 35 -7.65 -0.65 -5.09
C VAL A 35 -8.19 -0.74 -3.67
N LEU A 36 -9.30 -0.04 -3.41
CA LEU A 36 -9.99 -0.11 -2.13
C LEU A 36 -10.88 -1.36 -2.09
N LEU A 37 -10.50 -2.34 -1.27
CA LEU A 37 -11.18 -3.64 -1.18
C LEU A 37 -12.27 -3.65 -0.11
N LYS A 38 -12.09 -2.88 0.96
CA LYS A 38 -13.05 -2.75 2.06
C LYS A 38 -13.00 -1.32 2.61
N ASN A 39 -14.14 -0.76 3.01
CA ASN A 39 -14.19 0.56 3.65
C ASN A 39 -15.35 0.69 4.66
N GLY A 40 -15.16 0.13 5.85
CA GLY A 40 -16.13 0.06 6.94
C GLY A 40 -16.73 -1.34 7.13
N LYS A 41 -17.28 -1.59 8.32
CA LYS A 41 -18.07 -2.80 8.61
C LYS A 41 -19.48 -2.74 8.01
N SER A 42 -19.94 -1.55 7.64
CA SER A 42 -21.18 -1.30 6.92
C SER A 42 -20.99 -0.15 5.94
N ALA A 43 -21.76 -0.16 4.84
CA ALA A 43 -21.72 0.89 3.83
C ALA A 43 -22.05 2.30 4.37
N SER A 44 -22.75 2.38 5.51
CA SER A 44 -23.18 3.62 6.16
C SER A 44 -22.11 4.31 7.01
N LYS A 45 -20.98 3.66 7.30
CA LYS A 45 -19.91 4.19 8.15
C LYS A 45 -18.53 3.90 7.55
N PRO A 46 -18.16 4.56 6.43
CA PRO A 46 -16.83 4.41 5.84
C PRO A 46 -15.75 4.95 6.79
N LEU A 47 -14.55 4.36 6.72
CA LEU A 47 -13.37 4.84 7.45
C LEU A 47 -12.54 5.81 6.61
N ILE A 48 -12.41 5.55 5.31
CA ILE A 48 -11.74 6.40 4.33
C ILE A 48 -12.78 7.30 3.65
N PRO A 49 -12.51 8.62 3.49
CA PRO A 49 -11.23 9.29 3.79
C PRO A 49 -11.00 9.50 5.29
N LEU A 50 -9.74 9.32 5.71
CA LEU A 50 -9.29 9.56 7.08
C LEU A 50 -9.22 11.08 7.37
N PRO A 51 -9.60 11.53 8.58
CA PRO A 51 -9.48 12.94 8.92
C PRO A 51 -8.02 13.34 9.13
N LYS A 52 -7.53 14.34 8.38
CA LYS A 52 -6.16 14.86 8.52
C LYS A 52 -5.87 15.43 9.91
N LYS A 53 -6.88 15.96 10.59
CA LYS A 53 -6.80 16.47 11.96
C LYS A 53 -7.36 15.44 12.94
N ALA A 54 -6.50 14.90 13.78
CA ALA A 54 -6.84 13.99 14.87
C ALA A 54 -5.93 14.31 16.07
N LEU A 55 -6.27 13.85 17.27
CA LEU A 55 -5.40 14.06 18.44
C LEU A 55 -4.10 13.26 18.30
N LYS A 56 -4.23 11.97 18.00
CA LYS A 56 -3.12 11.03 17.90
C LYS A 56 -3.49 9.85 17.02
N ILE A 57 -2.58 9.47 16.12
CA ILE A 57 -2.78 8.36 15.19
C ILE A 57 -1.60 7.39 15.27
N LEU A 58 -1.85 6.14 14.91
CA LEU A 58 -0.82 5.11 14.81
C LEU A 58 -0.52 4.83 13.34
N VAL A 59 0.76 4.77 13.00
CA VAL A 59 1.24 4.12 11.78
C VAL A 59 2.08 2.92 12.21
N ALA A 60 1.78 1.75 11.66
CA ALA A 60 2.42 0.49 12.03
C ALA A 60 2.65 -0.42 10.83
N GLY A 61 3.35 -1.53 11.05
CA GLY A 61 3.66 -2.55 10.06
C GLY A 61 5.04 -2.38 9.42
N SER A 62 5.63 -3.51 9.06
CA SER A 62 6.99 -3.64 8.50
C SER A 62 7.23 -2.88 7.20
N HIS A 63 6.16 -2.49 6.50
CA HIS A 63 6.24 -1.79 5.21
C HIS A 63 5.92 -0.29 5.33
N ALA A 64 5.61 0.21 6.53
CA ALA A 64 5.21 1.60 6.71
C ALA A 64 6.37 2.58 6.48
N ASP A 65 7.56 2.25 6.97
CA ASP A 65 8.75 3.10 6.84
C ASP A 65 9.93 2.37 6.18
N ASN A 66 9.64 1.71 5.05
CA ASN A 66 10.62 0.95 4.29
C ASN A 66 10.45 1.20 2.78
N LEU A 67 11.25 2.12 2.24
CA LEU A 67 11.20 2.55 0.84
C LEU A 67 11.47 1.38 -0.11
N GLY A 68 12.43 0.54 0.24
CA GLY A 68 12.75 -0.66 -0.54
C GLY A 68 11.59 -1.63 -0.67
N TYR A 69 10.85 -1.87 0.42
CA TYR A 69 9.71 -2.78 0.41
C TYR A 69 8.54 -2.26 -0.42
N GLN A 70 8.26 -0.96 -0.40
CA GLN A 70 7.23 -0.39 -1.28
C GLN A 70 7.64 -0.35 -2.76
N CYS A 71 8.94 -0.46 -3.08
CA CYS A 71 9.40 -0.59 -4.46
C CYS A 71 9.39 -2.04 -4.97
N GLY A 72 9.80 -3.00 -4.13
CA GLY A 72 9.90 -4.41 -4.51
C GLY A 72 11.14 -4.77 -5.32
N GLY A 73 11.08 -5.87 -6.07
CA GLY A 73 12.17 -6.32 -6.94
C GLY A 73 12.50 -5.34 -8.06
N TRP A 74 13.62 -5.55 -8.74
CA TRP A 74 14.10 -4.69 -9.83
C TRP A 74 14.29 -3.21 -9.47
N THR A 75 14.48 -2.92 -8.17
CA THR A 75 14.75 -1.56 -7.69
C THR A 75 16.14 -1.52 -7.07
N ILE A 76 17.06 -0.82 -7.75
CA ILE A 76 18.49 -0.68 -7.41
C ILE A 76 19.27 -1.99 -7.52
N THR A 77 18.79 -3.07 -6.90
CA THR A 77 19.30 -4.43 -7.04
C THR A 77 18.28 -5.32 -7.75
N TRP A 78 18.74 -6.46 -8.27
CA TRP A 78 17.89 -7.42 -8.98
C TRP A 78 16.69 -7.88 -8.15
N GLN A 79 16.96 -8.42 -6.96
CA GLN A 79 15.91 -8.89 -6.04
C GLN A 79 15.20 -7.75 -5.29
N GLY A 80 15.67 -6.51 -5.45
CA GLY A 80 15.36 -5.42 -4.54
C GLY A 80 16.03 -5.64 -3.17
N GLN A 81 15.83 -4.69 -2.27
CA GLN A 81 16.33 -4.74 -0.91
C GLN A 81 15.46 -3.87 -0.01
N GLY A 82 15.44 -4.15 1.29
CA GLY A 82 14.78 -3.29 2.27
C GLY A 82 15.63 -2.06 2.63
N GLY A 83 15.02 -1.13 3.36
CA GLY A 83 15.66 0.07 3.90
C GLY A 83 15.31 1.34 3.14
N ASN A 84 15.77 2.46 3.69
CA ASN A 84 15.42 3.81 3.20
C ASN A 84 16.58 4.51 2.48
N ASP A 85 17.81 4.03 2.62
CA ASP A 85 19.02 4.65 2.06
C ASP A 85 19.39 4.09 0.67
N ILE A 86 18.44 3.47 -0.03
CA ILE A 86 18.71 2.74 -1.29
C ILE A 86 18.50 3.61 -2.53
N THR A 87 17.58 4.57 -2.44
CA THR A 87 17.21 5.51 -3.52
C THR A 87 16.47 6.70 -2.90
N SER A 88 16.21 7.75 -3.68
CA SER A 88 15.42 8.90 -3.22
C SER A 88 13.93 8.68 -3.42
N GLY A 89 13.15 8.80 -2.35
CA GLY A 89 11.70 8.68 -2.38
C GLY A 89 11.06 9.07 -1.04
N THR A 90 9.75 8.86 -0.95
CA THR A 90 8.95 9.11 0.25
C THR A 90 8.29 7.81 0.70
N THR A 91 8.58 7.37 1.94
CA THR A 91 7.90 6.22 2.55
C THR A 91 6.43 6.51 2.83
N ILE A 92 5.60 5.49 3.01
CA ILE A 92 4.19 5.68 3.39
C ILE A 92 4.07 6.40 4.75
N LEU A 93 4.93 6.11 5.73
CA LEU A 93 5.01 6.86 6.99
C LEU A 93 5.36 8.33 6.74
N GLY A 94 6.38 8.60 5.91
CA GLY A 94 6.78 9.96 5.53
C GLY A 94 5.63 10.72 4.88
N ALA A 95 4.93 10.09 3.94
CA ALA A 95 3.75 10.64 3.27
C ALA A 95 2.61 10.96 4.26
N ILE A 96 2.33 10.06 5.21
CA ILE A 96 1.30 10.30 6.24
C ILE A 96 1.70 11.51 7.09
N LYS A 97 2.95 11.59 7.56
CA LYS A 97 3.46 12.73 8.33
C LYS A 97 3.33 14.05 7.57
N ASN A 98 3.58 14.05 6.27
CA ASN A 98 3.44 15.23 5.40
C ASN A 98 1.98 15.65 5.17
N THR A 99 1.04 14.73 5.32
CA THR A 99 -0.37 14.93 4.93
C THR A 99 -1.27 15.35 6.10
N VAL A 100 -0.98 14.87 7.32
CA VAL A 100 -1.79 15.19 8.50
C VAL A 100 -1.62 16.65 8.92
N HIS A 101 -2.62 17.18 9.64
CA HIS A 101 -2.54 18.52 10.23
C HIS A 101 -1.36 18.60 11.21
N PRO A 102 -0.62 19.71 11.32
CA PRO A 102 0.55 19.84 12.20
C PRO A 102 0.28 19.55 13.68
N SER A 103 -0.98 19.67 14.13
CA SER A 103 -1.38 19.33 15.50
C SER A 103 -1.64 17.83 15.73
N THR A 104 -1.66 17.00 14.68
CA THR A 104 -1.89 15.57 14.79
C THR A 104 -0.60 14.88 15.19
N GLN A 105 -0.59 14.24 16.37
CA GLN A 105 0.56 13.42 16.76
C GLN A 105 0.57 12.10 15.98
N VAL A 106 1.62 11.88 15.18
CA VAL A 106 1.85 10.60 14.49
C VAL A 106 2.81 9.76 15.31
N VAL A 107 2.34 8.62 15.81
CA VAL A 107 3.19 7.62 16.48
C VAL A 107 3.49 6.51 15.50
N TYR A 108 4.77 6.21 15.30
CA TYR A 108 5.22 5.04 14.56
C TYR A 108 5.65 3.95 15.54
N ASN A 109 5.14 2.74 15.33
CA ASN A 109 5.65 1.53 15.95
C ASN A 109 5.48 0.42 14.93
N GLU A 110 6.59 -0.22 14.51
CA GLU A 110 6.56 -1.22 13.44
C GLU A 110 5.69 -2.43 13.78
N ASN A 111 5.81 -2.96 15.00
CA ASN A 111 5.08 -4.15 15.43
C ASN A 111 4.55 -4.00 16.87
N PRO A 112 3.54 -3.13 17.09
CA PRO A 112 2.98 -2.91 18.41
C PRO A 112 2.17 -4.14 18.87
N ASP A 113 2.26 -4.48 20.14
CA ASP A 113 1.33 -5.39 20.78
C ASP A 113 -0.04 -4.72 21.05
N ALA A 114 -1.05 -5.51 21.35
CA ALA A 114 -2.41 -5.01 21.60
C ALA A 114 -2.50 -4.08 22.83
N ASN A 115 -1.64 -4.26 23.84
CA ASN A 115 -1.63 -3.45 25.06
C ASN A 115 -1.13 -2.04 24.77
N PHE A 116 -0.08 -1.92 23.96
CA PHE A 116 0.44 -0.65 23.48
C PHE A 116 -0.64 0.13 22.73
N VAL A 117 -1.34 -0.52 21.80
CA VAL A 117 -2.40 0.11 20.99
C VAL A 117 -3.55 0.60 21.88
N THR A 118 -4.04 -0.26 22.77
CA THR A 118 -5.18 0.03 23.66
C THR A 118 -4.86 1.16 24.63
N SER A 119 -3.69 1.11 25.28
CA SER A 119 -3.29 2.08 26.30
C SER A 119 -3.07 3.48 25.74
N ASN A 120 -2.71 3.57 24.46
CA ASN A 120 -2.43 4.85 23.81
C ASN A 120 -3.67 5.58 23.27
N LYS A 121 -4.84 4.95 23.16
CA LYS A 121 -6.09 5.61 22.71
C LYS A 121 -5.95 6.35 21.37
N PHE A 122 -5.44 5.68 20.35
CA PHE A 122 -5.33 6.24 18.99
C PHE A 122 -6.71 6.52 18.38
N SER A 123 -6.81 7.58 17.57
CA SER A 123 -8.07 7.93 16.86
C SER A 123 -8.38 6.94 15.73
N TYR A 124 -7.33 6.46 15.07
CA TYR A 124 -7.31 5.38 14.08
C TYR A 124 -5.86 4.93 13.87
N ALA A 125 -5.68 3.81 13.19
CA ALA A 125 -4.38 3.31 12.77
C ALA A 125 -4.29 3.05 11.26
N VAL A 126 -3.09 3.21 10.70
CA VAL A 126 -2.73 2.73 9.37
C VAL A 126 -1.67 1.64 9.54
N VAL A 127 -1.97 0.43 9.11
CA VAL A 127 -1.09 -0.74 9.17
C VAL A 127 -0.62 -1.05 7.75
N VAL A 128 0.68 -0.99 7.50
CA VAL A 128 1.27 -1.23 6.18
C VAL A 128 2.13 -2.48 6.25
N VAL A 129 1.69 -3.53 5.58
CA VAL A 129 2.32 -4.87 5.59
C VAL A 129 2.28 -5.47 4.19
N GLY A 130 3.03 -6.55 3.96
CA GLY A 130 3.22 -7.00 2.59
C GLY A 130 4.17 -8.15 2.38
N GLU A 131 4.47 -8.38 1.10
CA GLU A 131 5.55 -9.26 0.65
C GLU A 131 6.89 -8.51 0.65
N PRO A 132 8.00 -9.12 1.09
CA PRO A 132 9.33 -8.56 0.88
C PRO A 132 9.66 -8.51 -0.62
N PRO A 133 10.68 -7.72 -1.03
CA PRO A 133 11.14 -7.70 -2.42
C PRO A 133 11.55 -9.08 -2.95
N TYR A 134 11.17 -9.36 -4.19
CA TYR A 134 11.59 -10.55 -4.94
C TYR A 134 11.59 -10.27 -6.44
N ALA A 135 12.37 -11.06 -7.18
CA ALA A 135 12.33 -11.11 -8.64
C ALA A 135 12.47 -12.57 -9.12
N GLU A 136 11.70 -12.91 -10.16
CA GLU A 136 11.77 -14.21 -10.85
C GLU A 136 11.53 -15.40 -9.91
N THR A 137 12.40 -16.43 -9.94
CA THR A 137 12.25 -17.67 -9.16
C THR A 137 12.18 -17.42 -7.65
N ASN A 138 12.83 -16.37 -7.14
CA ASN A 138 12.75 -16.00 -5.74
C ASN A 138 11.35 -15.54 -5.32
N GLY A 139 10.50 -15.19 -6.28
CA GLY A 139 9.09 -14.88 -6.06
C GLY A 139 8.17 -16.09 -6.11
N ASP A 140 8.63 -17.28 -6.50
CA ASP A 140 7.79 -18.47 -6.55
C ASP A 140 7.33 -18.85 -5.14
N SER A 141 6.02 -18.94 -4.95
CA SER A 141 5.41 -19.27 -3.65
C SER A 141 4.13 -20.06 -3.84
N THR A 142 3.99 -21.15 -3.09
CA THR A 142 2.81 -22.01 -3.08
C THR A 142 1.80 -21.64 -1.99
N ASN A 143 2.18 -20.79 -1.03
CA ASN A 143 1.33 -20.41 0.10
C ASN A 143 0.76 -18.98 -0.03
N LEU A 144 1.42 -18.10 -0.78
CA LEU A 144 1.03 -16.70 -1.03
C LEU A 144 0.63 -15.94 0.25
N THR A 145 1.27 -16.24 1.39
CA THR A 145 1.08 -15.53 2.66
C THR A 145 2.07 -14.39 2.81
N ILE A 146 1.64 -13.25 3.35
CA ILE A 146 2.54 -12.13 3.68
C ILE A 146 3.46 -12.48 4.87
N SER A 147 4.61 -11.81 4.96
CA SER A 147 5.63 -12.11 5.98
C SER A 147 5.20 -11.68 7.39
N GLU A 148 5.64 -12.44 8.39
CA GLU A 148 5.64 -11.99 9.79
C GLU A 148 6.90 -11.14 10.08
N PRO A 149 6.81 -10.10 10.93
CA PRO A 149 5.59 -9.56 11.51
C PRO A 149 4.72 -8.85 10.46
N GLY A 150 3.45 -9.25 10.38
CA GLY A 150 2.50 -8.70 9.42
C GLY A 150 1.07 -9.10 9.77
N PRO A 151 0.71 -10.38 9.62
CA PRO A 151 -0.55 -10.88 10.15
C PRO A 151 -0.73 -10.61 11.65
N SER A 152 0.27 -10.92 12.48
CA SER A 152 0.23 -10.59 13.91
C SER A 152 0.03 -9.09 14.18
N THR A 153 0.68 -8.21 13.41
CA THR A 153 0.50 -6.75 13.51
C THR A 153 -0.92 -6.32 13.13
N ILE A 154 -1.50 -6.89 12.07
CA ILE A 154 -2.90 -6.66 11.70
C ILE A 154 -3.80 -7.03 12.87
N GLU A 155 -3.62 -8.21 13.47
CA GLU A 155 -4.46 -8.67 14.57
C GLU A 155 -4.38 -7.77 15.80
N ASN A 156 -3.16 -7.42 16.22
CA ASN A 156 -2.92 -6.59 17.40
C ASN A 156 -3.50 -5.18 17.25
N VAL A 157 -3.33 -4.57 16.07
CA VAL A 157 -3.77 -3.19 15.83
C VAL A 157 -5.27 -3.13 15.55
N CYS A 158 -5.76 -3.90 14.58
CA CYS A 158 -7.16 -3.87 14.18
C CYS A 158 -8.13 -4.45 15.22
N GLY A 159 -7.61 -5.28 16.14
CA GLY A 159 -8.37 -5.75 17.29
C GLY A 159 -8.62 -4.66 18.35
N ALA A 160 -7.77 -3.63 18.40
CA ALA A 160 -7.77 -2.62 19.47
C ALA A 160 -8.24 -1.23 19.02
N VAL A 161 -8.06 -0.87 17.75
CA VAL A 161 -8.45 0.43 17.20
C VAL A 161 -8.93 0.29 15.76
N ARG A 162 -9.80 1.21 15.31
CA ARG A 162 -10.20 1.25 13.90
C ARG A 162 -8.98 1.37 13.00
N CYS A 163 -8.85 0.46 12.04
CA CYS A 163 -7.63 0.35 11.24
C CYS A 163 -7.90 0.38 9.74
N VAL A 164 -6.98 1.00 9.02
CA VAL A 164 -6.79 0.77 7.58
C VAL A 164 -5.59 -0.16 7.42
N VAL A 165 -5.75 -1.27 6.71
CA VAL A 165 -4.63 -2.11 6.27
C VAL A 165 -4.30 -1.79 4.82
N VAL A 166 -3.04 -1.45 4.56
CA VAL A 166 -2.46 -1.24 3.25
C VAL A 166 -1.55 -2.42 2.94
N ILE A 167 -1.91 -3.21 1.93
CA ILE A 167 -1.15 -4.39 1.49
C ILE A 167 -0.23 -4.00 0.36
N VAL A 168 1.08 -4.08 0.60
CA VAL A 168 2.14 -3.92 -0.40
C VAL A 168 2.51 -5.31 -0.93
N SER A 169 2.25 -5.60 -2.20
CA SER A 169 2.43 -6.95 -2.76
C SER A 169 2.56 -6.92 -4.27
N GLY A 170 3.25 -7.89 -4.86
CA GLY A 170 3.33 -8.01 -6.32
C GLY A 170 2.08 -8.64 -6.95
N ARG A 171 1.17 -9.18 -6.12
CA ARG A 171 0.06 -10.06 -6.51
C ARG A 171 -0.99 -10.19 -5.40
N PRO A 172 -2.18 -10.75 -5.68
CA PRO A 172 -3.10 -11.17 -4.64
C PRO A 172 -2.45 -12.17 -3.67
N VAL A 173 -2.68 -11.96 -2.38
CA VAL A 173 -2.12 -12.75 -1.27
C VAL A 173 -3.22 -13.19 -0.31
N VAL A 174 -2.95 -14.19 0.52
CA VAL A 174 -3.88 -14.65 1.57
C VAL A 174 -4.19 -13.49 2.52
N ILE A 175 -5.44 -13.04 2.50
CA ILE A 175 -5.94 -11.96 3.38
C ILE A 175 -7.27 -12.30 4.06
N GLU A 176 -8.03 -13.27 3.53
CA GLU A 176 -9.35 -13.67 4.01
C GLU A 176 -9.45 -13.83 5.54
N PRO A 177 -8.49 -14.47 6.24
CA PRO A 177 -8.56 -14.67 7.69
C PRO A 177 -8.65 -13.37 8.50
N TYR A 178 -8.14 -12.26 7.95
CA TYR A 178 -8.03 -10.99 8.64
C TYR A 178 -9.13 -10.00 8.23
N VAL A 179 -9.82 -10.23 7.09
CA VAL A 179 -10.80 -9.29 6.51
C VAL A 179 -11.89 -8.92 7.50
N SER A 180 -12.32 -9.83 8.38
CA SER A 180 -13.36 -9.55 9.39
C SER A 180 -12.94 -8.52 10.45
N LYS A 181 -11.64 -8.48 10.80
CA LYS A 181 -11.06 -7.57 11.80
C LYS A 181 -10.74 -6.19 11.21
N ILE A 182 -10.40 -6.14 9.92
CA ILE A 182 -9.96 -4.92 9.23
C ILE A 182 -11.15 -4.00 8.95
N ASP A 183 -11.08 -2.71 9.27
CA ASP A 183 -12.16 -1.78 8.91
C ASP A 183 -12.06 -1.32 7.46
N ALA A 184 -10.87 -0.94 6.97
CA ALA A 184 -10.64 -0.67 5.56
C ALA A 184 -9.39 -1.39 5.04
N LEU A 185 -9.47 -1.91 3.82
CA LEU A 185 -8.42 -2.71 3.19
C LEU A 185 -8.07 -2.10 1.83
N VAL A 186 -6.80 -1.83 1.60
CA VAL A 186 -6.27 -1.27 0.36
C VAL A 186 -5.21 -2.19 -0.20
N ALA A 187 -5.33 -2.58 -1.46
CA ALA A 187 -4.25 -3.18 -2.21
C ALA A 187 -3.43 -2.06 -2.86
N ALA A 188 -2.17 -1.92 -2.43
CA ALA A 188 -1.26 -0.88 -2.92
C ALA A 188 -0.30 -1.35 -4.02
N TRP A 189 -0.27 -2.67 -4.28
CA TRP A 189 0.68 -3.30 -5.18
C TRP A 189 2.13 -3.02 -4.74
N LEU A 190 3.02 -2.69 -5.67
CA LEU A 190 4.36 -2.16 -5.40
C LEU A 190 4.40 -0.70 -5.88
N PRO A 191 4.05 0.28 -5.01
CA PRO A 191 3.84 1.67 -5.43
C PRO A 191 5.13 2.45 -5.76
N GLY A 192 6.33 1.87 -5.61
CA GLY A 192 7.57 2.55 -5.99
C GLY A 192 7.92 3.70 -5.03
N THR A 193 8.62 4.74 -5.52
CA THR A 193 9.24 5.76 -4.65
C THR A 193 8.29 6.80 -4.09
N GLU A 194 7.09 6.95 -4.66
CA GLU A 194 6.22 8.10 -4.40
C GLU A 194 5.07 7.76 -3.44
N GLY A 195 5.42 7.41 -2.19
CA GLY A 195 4.44 7.03 -1.15
C GLY A 195 3.38 8.09 -0.83
N GLN A 196 3.61 9.36 -1.22
CA GLN A 196 2.61 10.42 -1.15
C GLN A 196 1.32 10.07 -1.90
N GLY A 197 1.40 9.32 -3.00
CA GLY A 197 0.21 8.87 -3.74
C GLY A 197 -0.71 7.97 -2.93
N VAL A 198 -0.17 7.24 -1.93
CA VAL A 198 -0.96 6.46 -0.97
C VAL A 198 -1.70 7.37 0.00
N ALA A 199 -1.00 8.35 0.59
CA ALA A 199 -1.63 9.28 1.52
C ALA A 199 -2.70 10.15 0.84
N ASP A 200 -2.46 10.58 -0.40
CA ASP A 200 -3.37 11.39 -1.21
C ASP A 200 -4.81 10.81 -1.26
N VAL A 201 -4.95 9.49 -1.39
CA VAL A 201 -6.28 8.83 -1.41
C VAL A 201 -6.77 8.41 -0.03
N LEU A 202 -5.88 8.03 0.89
CA LEU A 202 -6.26 7.67 2.26
C LEU A 202 -6.89 8.85 3.00
N PHE A 203 -6.38 10.06 2.77
CA PHE A 203 -6.86 11.30 3.38
C PHE A 203 -7.81 12.10 2.49
N GLY A 204 -8.16 11.57 1.32
CA GLY A 204 -9.20 12.13 0.46
C GLY A 204 -8.81 13.38 -0.32
N ASP A 205 -7.52 13.68 -0.53
CA ASP A 205 -7.15 14.68 -1.56
C ASP A 205 -7.61 14.23 -2.95
N TYR A 206 -7.62 12.91 -3.18
CA TYR A 206 -8.20 12.26 -4.34
C TYR A 206 -9.11 11.10 -3.95
N GLY A 207 -9.98 10.70 -4.86
CA GLY A 207 -10.81 9.50 -4.71
C GLY A 207 -10.11 8.23 -5.15
N PHE A 208 -10.41 7.10 -4.50
CA PHE A 208 -10.04 5.78 -5.01
C PHE A 208 -10.77 5.49 -6.34
N THR A 209 -10.00 5.05 -7.34
CA THR A 209 -10.51 4.74 -8.69
C THR A 209 -10.01 3.41 -9.24
N GLY A 210 -8.93 2.85 -8.66
CA GLY A 210 -8.35 1.60 -9.10
C GLY A 210 -9.32 0.43 -9.02
N LYS A 211 -9.18 -0.50 -9.97
CA LYS A 211 -9.92 -1.76 -10.05
C LYS A 211 -8.94 -2.92 -10.13
N LEU A 212 -9.30 -4.05 -9.54
CA LEU A 212 -8.48 -5.26 -9.55
C LEU A 212 -8.25 -5.72 -10.99
N ALA A 213 -6.98 -5.70 -11.43
CA ALA A 213 -6.56 -6.29 -12.70
C ALA A 213 -6.36 -7.82 -12.60
N ARG A 214 -6.50 -8.41 -11.41
CA ARG A 214 -6.41 -9.84 -11.14
C ARG A 214 -7.48 -10.27 -10.14
N THR A 215 -7.94 -11.51 -10.26
CA THR A 215 -8.80 -12.15 -9.26
C THR A 215 -8.10 -12.27 -7.92
N TRP A 216 -8.77 -11.91 -6.82
CA TRP A 216 -8.30 -12.19 -5.47
C TRP A 216 -8.95 -13.48 -4.95
N PHE A 217 -8.15 -14.51 -4.70
CA PHE A 217 -8.62 -15.82 -4.23
C PHE A 217 -9.00 -15.81 -2.74
N LYS A 218 -9.81 -16.79 -2.31
CA LYS A 218 -10.11 -17.07 -0.89
C LYS A 218 -8.99 -17.92 -0.29
N SER A 219 -8.72 -19.06 -0.92
CA SER A 219 -7.61 -19.98 -0.60
C SER A 219 -6.71 -20.21 -1.82
N VAL A 220 -5.43 -20.51 -1.57
CA VAL A 220 -4.49 -20.93 -2.62
C VAL A 220 -4.89 -22.26 -3.28
N ASP A 221 -5.70 -23.08 -2.61
CA ASP A 221 -6.22 -24.35 -3.16
C ASP A 221 -7.16 -24.13 -4.35
N GLN A 222 -7.68 -22.91 -4.53
CA GLN A 222 -8.50 -22.56 -5.70
C GLN A 222 -7.65 -22.33 -6.95
N LEU A 223 -6.32 -22.20 -6.82
CA LEU A 223 -5.48 -21.81 -7.94
C LEU A 223 -5.16 -23.02 -8.86
N PRO A 224 -5.13 -22.82 -10.19
CA PRO A 224 -5.45 -21.59 -10.90
C PRO A 224 -6.97 -21.30 -10.98
N MET A 225 -7.33 -20.03 -10.78
CA MET A 225 -8.71 -19.52 -10.92
C MET A 225 -8.71 -18.12 -11.54
N ASN A 226 -9.30 -18.00 -12.73
CA ASN A 226 -9.37 -16.77 -13.52
C ASN A 226 -10.81 -16.41 -13.87
N VAL A 227 -11.03 -15.14 -14.21
CA VAL A 227 -12.35 -14.66 -14.65
C VAL A 227 -12.79 -15.44 -15.89
N GLY A 228 -13.99 -16.03 -15.82
CA GLY A 228 -14.55 -16.86 -16.89
C GLY A 228 -14.42 -18.37 -16.67
N ASP A 229 -13.68 -18.83 -15.66
CA ASP A 229 -13.62 -20.25 -15.30
C ASP A 229 -14.97 -20.72 -14.72
N ASP A 230 -15.35 -21.99 -14.95
CA ASP A 230 -16.61 -22.56 -14.44
C ASP A 230 -16.65 -22.60 -12.90
N HIS A 231 -15.49 -22.78 -12.25
CA HIS A 231 -15.32 -22.80 -10.80
C HIS A 231 -14.94 -21.44 -10.20
N TYR A 232 -15.30 -20.33 -10.85
CA TYR A 232 -14.93 -18.97 -10.42
C TYR A 232 -15.63 -18.53 -9.13
N ASP A 233 -14.94 -18.68 -7.99
CA ASP A 233 -15.42 -18.28 -6.65
C ASP A 233 -14.40 -17.38 -5.91
N PRO A 234 -14.25 -16.11 -6.32
CA PRO A 234 -13.23 -15.22 -5.76
C PRO A 234 -13.63 -14.59 -4.42
N LEU A 235 -12.63 -14.20 -3.61
CA LEU A 235 -12.81 -13.30 -2.47
C LEU A 235 -13.17 -11.89 -2.94
N PHE A 236 -12.40 -11.40 -3.92
CA PHE A 236 -12.70 -10.17 -4.65
C PHE A 236 -12.57 -10.44 -6.16
N PRO A 237 -13.63 -10.25 -6.96
CA PRO A 237 -13.61 -10.59 -8.38
C PRO A 237 -12.72 -9.65 -9.19
N PHE A 238 -12.32 -10.08 -10.38
CA PHE A 238 -11.68 -9.22 -11.37
C PHE A 238 -12.54 -7.96 -11.63
N GLY A 239 -11.90 -6.80 -11.76
CA GLY A 239 -12.57 -5.52 -11.92
C GLY A 239 -13.20 -4.96 -10.64
N PHE A 240 -13.09 -5.63 -9.49
CA PHE A 240 -13.57 -5.11 -8.21
C PHE A 240 -12.74 -3.92 -7.73
N GLY A 241 -13.38 -2.99 -7.01
CA GLY A 241 -12.71 -1.87 -6.35
C GLY A 241 -13.73 -0.83 -5.93
N LEU A 242 -13.78 -0.52 -4.64
CA LEU A 242 -14.63 0.54 -4.11
C LEU A 242 -14.08 1.91 -4.50
N THR A 243 -14.96 2.89 -4.61
CA THR A 243 -14.59 4.27 -4.97
C THR A 243 -14.85 5.22 -3.81
N THR A 244 -14.03 6.26 -3.69
CA THR A 244 -14.31 7.41 -2.82
C THR A 244 -14.32 8.69 -3.65
N LYS A 245 -14.84 9.77 -3.09
CA LYS A 245 -14.76 11.12 -3.70
C LYS A 245 -13.66 11.91 -2.98
N GLY A 246 -12.95 12.76 -3.72
CA GLY A 246 -12.04 13.73 -3.11
C GLY A 246 -12.82 14.71 -2.22
N VAL A 247 -12.27 15.04 -1.07
CA VAL A 247 -12.75 16.06 -0.16
C VAL A 247 -12.13 17.37 -0.61
N LYS A 248 -12.95 18.37 -0.92
CA LYS A 248 -12.44 19.71 -1.26
C LYS A 248 -11.64 20.24 -0.06
N LYS A 249 -10.48 20.83 -0.32
CA LYS A 249 -9.75 21.60 0.70
C LYS A 249 -10.57 22.86 0.98
N ASP A 250 -11.05 22.99 2.22
CA ASP A 250 -11.50 24.27 2.77
C ASP A 250 -10.27 25.16 3.08
#